data_AF-A0A0Q4C8P6-F1
#
_entry.id   AF-A0A0Q4C8P6-F1
#
_cell.length_a   1.000
_cell.length_b   1.000
_cell.length_c   1.000
_cell.angle_alpha   90.00
_cell.angle_beta   90.00
_cell.angle_gamma   90.00
#
_symmetry.space_group_name_H-M   'P 1'
#
loop_
_entity.id
_entity.type
_entity.pdbx_description
1 polymer ?
#
loop_
_entity_poly.entity_id
_entity_poly.type
_entity_poly.pdbx_seq_one_letter_code
_entity_poly.pdbx_strand_id
1 'polypeptide(L)'
;MERDIYPEIGNLPISSIKAPKLLGALQKVERLGAIETAQRLRQRCEGVFAYGIGGGLCETNPAAGLRANLKDRPKARKQPPLSAASAGRRSSWPPCAR
;
A
#
# COMPACT_ATOMS: atom_id res chain seq x y z
N MET A 1 -8.98 -0.84 0.10
CA MET A 1 -8.69 -1.45 -1.21
C MET A 1 -9.95 -1.75 -1.97
N GLU A 2 -10.77 -2.66 -1.46
CA GLU A 2 -12.06 -3.01 -2.05
C GLU A 2 -13.03 -1.83 -2.07
N ARG A 3 -12.94 -0.93 -1.08
CA ARG A 3 -13.76 0.30 -1.05
C ARG A 3 -13.26 1.45 -1.92
N ASP A 4 -11.98 1.46 -2.31
CA ASP A 4 -11.33 2.66 -2.84
C ASP A 4 -10.91 2.53 -4.30
N ILE A 5 -10.48 1.34 -4.72
CA ILE A 5 -9.91 1.10 -6.06
C ILE A 5 -10.80 0.19 -6.92
N TYR A 6 -11.44 -0.80 -6.32
CA TYR A 6 -12.34 -1.71 -7.02
C TYR A 6 -13.55 -1.04 -7.69
N PRO A 7 -14.22 -0.02 -7.13
CA PRO A 7 -15.36 0.58 -7.82
C PRO A 7 -14.99 1.28 -9.15
N GLU A 8 -13.74 1.73 -9.32
CA GLU A 8 -13.32 2.44 -10.54
C GLU A 8 -12.58 1.56 -11.55
N ILE A 9 -11.99 0.45 -11.07
CA ILE A 9 -11.04 -0.37 -11.84
C ILE A 9 -11.50 -1.83 -11.94
N GLY A 10 -12.27 -2.32 -10.97
CA GLY A 10 -12.65 -3.74 -10.85
C GLY A 10 -13.58 -4.25 -11.95
N ASN A 11 -14.28 -3.37 -12.67
CA ASN A 11 -15.20 -3.75 -13.74
C ASN A 11 -14.56 -3.69 -15.15
N LEU A 12 -13.25 -3.44 -15.24
CA LEU A 12 -12.53 -3.30 -16.50
C LEU A 12 -11.50 -4.41 -16.69
N PRO A 13 -11.33 -4.90 -17.91
CA PRO A 13 -10.26 -5.85 -18.20
C PRO A 13 -8.90 -5.17 -17.96
N ILE A 14 -7.95 -5.93 -17.41
CA ILE A 14 -6.64 -5.42 -16.98
C ILE A 14 -5.91 -4.72 -18.15
N SER A 15 -6.09 -5.24 -19.37
CA SER A 15 -5.55 -4.73 -20.62
C SER A 15 -6.06 -3.33 -21.02
N SER A 16 -7.25 -2.95 -20.55
CA SER A 16 -7.86 -1.65 -20.87
C SER A 16 -7.54 -0.57 -19.82
N ILE A 17 -6.85 -0.91 -18.73
CA ILE A 17 -6.52 0.04 -17.67
C ILE A 17 -5.31 0.87 -18.07
N LYS A 18 -5.55 2.17 -18.34
CA LYS A 18 -4.49 3.13 -18.66
C LYS A 18 -4.01 3.90 -17.42
N ALA A 19 -2.76 4.36 -17.46
CA ALA A 19 -2.13 5.19 -16.44
C ALA A 19 -2.98 6.38 -15.92
N PRO A 20 -3.63 7.23 -16.74
CA PRO A 20 -4.42 8.36 -16.25
C PRO A 20 -5.62 7.95 -15.40
N LYS A 21 -6.23 6.79 -15.67
CA LYS A 21 -7.38 6.31 -14.91
C LYS A 21 -6.96 5.83 -13.52
N LEU A 22 -5.84 5.12 -13.45
CA LEU A 22 -5.24 4.69 -12.18
C LEU A 22 -4.77 5.89 -11.35
N LEU A 23 -4.21 6.90 -12.01
CA LEU A 23 -3.81 8.17 -11.40
C LEU A 23 -5.01 8.90 -10.79
N GLY A 24 -6.14 8.99 -11.49
CA GLY A 24 -7.35 9.61 -10.97
C GLY A 24 -7.88 8.94 -9.70
N ALA A 25 -7.90 7.60 -9.67
CA ALA A 25 -8.32 6.85 -8.49
C ALA A 25 -7.38 7.08 -7.30
N LEU A 26 -6.05 7.07 -7.53
CA LEU A 26 -5.07 7.32 -6.47
C LEU A 26 -5.15 8.76 -5.96
N GLN A 27 -5.30 9.75 -6.85
CA GLN A 27 -5.45 11.16 -6.48
C GLN A 27 -6.69 11.43 -5.63
N LYS A 28 -7.79 10.69 -5.84
CA LYS A 28 -8.96 10.78 -4.94
C LYS A 28 -8.60 10.37 -3.51
N VAL A 29 -7.87 9.28 -3.35
CA VAL A 29 -7.41 8.81 -2.04
C VAL A 29 -6.40 9.78 -1.41
N GLU A 30 -5.56 10.42 -2.22
CA GLU A 30 -4.66 11.46 -1.75
C GLU A 30 -5.38 12.73 -1.29
N ARG A 31 -6.44 13.14 -1.99
CA ARG A 31 -7.27 14.30 -1.58
C ARG A 31 -7.94 14.09 -0.22
N LEU A 32 -8.20 12.84 0.15
CA LEU A 32 -8.72 12.46 1.47
C LEU A 32 -7.65 12.53 2.58
N GLY A 33 -6.40 12.89 2.27
CA GLY A 33 -5.29 12.96 3.22
C GLY A 33 -4.66 11.59 3.55
N ALA A 34 -5.14 10.51 2.92
CA ALA A 34 -4.67 9.16 3.16
C ALA A 34 -3.48 8.78 2.25
N ILE A 35 -2.37 9.54 2.36
CA ILE A 35 -1.18 9.39 1.50
C ILE A 35 -0.55 7.99 1.63
N GLU A 36 -0.44 7.48 2.85
CA GLU A 36 0.06 6.12 3.10
C GLU A 36 -0.84 5.05 2.44
N THR A 37 -2.16 5.26 2.47
CA THR A 37 -3.13 4.38 1.81
C THR A 37 -2.95 4.43 0.30
N ALA A 38 -2.82 5.61 -0.30
CA ALA A 38 -2.56 5.77 -1.73
C ALA A 38 -1.27 5.05 -2.18
N GLN A 39 -0.21 5.12 -1.38
CA GLN A 39 1.03 4.41 -1.70
C GLN A 39 0.92 2.89 -1.55
N ARG A 40 0.26 2.38 -0.50
CA ARG A 40 -0.04 0.95 -0.36
C ARG A 40 -0.92 0.46 -1.51
N LEU A 41 -1.86 1.29 -1.96
CA LEU A 41 -2.73 1.02 -3.10
C LEU A 41 -1.94 0.85 -4.39
N ARG A 42 -1.08 1.81 -4.71
CA ARG A 42 -0.19 1.73 -5.86
C ARG A 42 0.67 0.45 -5.83
N GLN A 43 1.29 0.14 -4.69
CA GLN A 43 2.15 -1.05 -4.56
C GLN A 43 1.42 -2.35 -4.89
N ARG A 44 0.20 -2.54 -4.40
CA ARG A 44 -0.54 -3.77 -4.73
C ARG A 44 -1.03 -3.77 -6.17
N CYS A 45 -1.40 -2.61 -6.73
CA CYS A 45 -1.70 -2.51 -8.16
C CYS A 45 -0.50 -2.94 -9.01
N GLU A 46 0.70 -2.47 -8.66
CA GLU A 46 1.94 -2.84 -9.34
C GLU A 46 2.17 -4.36 -9.34
N GLY A 47 1.90 -5.03 -8.21
CA GLY A 47 1.95 -6.48 -8.11
C GLY A 47 0.91 -7.20 -8.98
N VAL A 48 -0.32 -6.69 -9.05
CA VAL A 48 -1.39 -7.25 -9.91
C VAL A 48 -1.01 -7.12 -11.39
N PHE A 49 -0.51 -5.96 -11.83
CA PHE A 49 -0.06 -5.78 -13.21
C PHE A 49 1.17 -6.62 -13.53
N ALA A 50 2.12 -6.75 -12.59
CA ALA A 50 3.29 -7.62 -12.77
C ALA A 50 2.88 -9.09 -12.96
N TYR A 51 1.90 -9.56 -12.19
CA TYR A 51 1.31 -10.89 -12.38
C TYR A 51 0.62 -11.03 -13.74
N GLY A 52 -0.17 -10.02 -14.14
CA GLY A 52 -0.85 -10.00 -15.43
C GLY A 52 0.10 -9.99 -16.63
N ILE A 53 1.26 -9.33 -16.50
CA ILE A 53 2.32 -9.34 -17.53
C ILE A 53 2.92 -10.74 -17.66
N GLY A 54 3.20 -11.43 -16.54
CA GLY A 54 3.68 -12.81 -16.57
C GLY A 54 2.70 -13.78 -17.25
N GLY A 55 1.39 -13.51 -17.15
CA GLY A 55 0.34 -14.27 -17.82
C GLY A 55 -0.02 -13.81 -19.24
N GLY A 56 0.65 -12.80 -19.81
CA GLY A 56 0.36 -12.27 -21.15
C GLY A 56 -0.94 -11.46 -21.26
N LEU A 57 -1.54 -11.07 -20.13
CA LEU A 57 -2.79 -10.29 -20.09
C LEU A 57 -2.54 -8.79 -20.29
N CYS A 58 -1.32 -8.33 -20.04
CA CYS A 58 -0.88 -6.95 -20.20
C CYS A 58 0.56 -6.90 -20.71
N GLU A 59 0.88 -5.94 -21.57
CA GLU A 59 2.24 -5.76 -22.10
C GLU A 59 3.07 -4.77 -21.28
N THR A 60 2.43 -3.89 -20.50
CA THR A 60 3.12 -2.82 -19.78
C THR A 60 2.47 -2.57 -18.42
N ASN A 61 3.28 -2.16 -17.44
CA ASN A 61 2.82 -1.80 -16.11
C ASN A 61 2.53 -0.29 -16.01
N PRO A 62 1.25 0.14 -16.03
CA PRO A 62 0.89 1.55 -15.93
C PRO A 62 1.13 2.13 -14.52
N ALA A 63 1.29 1.29 -13.48
CA ALA A 63 1.44 1.72 -12.09
C ALA A 63 2.88 2.13 -11.72
N ALA A 64 3.88 1.71 -12.50
CA ALA A 64 5.29 1.99 -12.24
C ALA A 64 5.62 3.49 -12.34
N GLY A 65 5.11 4.19 -13.38
CA GLY A 65 5.35 5.63 -13.61
C GLY A 65 4.57 6.57 -12.68
N LEU A 66 3.61 6.05 -11.93
CA LEU A 66 2.76 6.86 -11.06
C LEU A 66 3.47 7.30 -9.78
N ARG A 67 4.62 6.68 -9.43
CA ARG A 67 5.42 7.07 -8.26
C ARG A 67 5.76 8.56 -8.25
N ALA A 68 6.20 9.07 -9.40
CA ALA A 68 6.66 10.44 -9.55
C ALA A 68 5.51 11.47 -9.49
N ASN A 69 4.26 11.02 -9.67
CA ASN A 69 3.08 11.87 -9.72
C ASN A 69 2.30 11.92 -8.39
N LEU A 70 2.68 11.10 -7.41
CA LEU A 70 2.04 11.02 -6.10
C LEU A 70 2.81 11.83 -5.07
N LYS A 71 2.13 12.34 -4.04
CA LYS A 71 2.77 13.00 -2.90
C LYS A 71 3.65 11.99 -2.15
N ASP A 72 4.84 12.45 -1.76
CA ASP A 72 5.76 11.63 -0.99
C ASP A 72 5.17 11.33 0.40
N ARG A 73 5.59 10.20 1.01
CA ARG A 73 5.03 9.86 2.32
C ARG A 73 5.48 10.91 3.33
N PRO A 74 4.60 11.36 4.23
CA PRO A 74 5.07 12.05 5.41
C PRO A 74 6.03 11.12 6.16
N LYS A 75 7.22 11.63 6.49
CA LYS A 75 8.26 10.86 7.19
C LYS A 75 7.67 10.30 8.48
N ALA A 76 7.69 8.97 8.63
CA ALA A 76 7.15 8.31 9.81
C ALA A 76 7.80 8.89 11.07
N ARG A 77 6.97 9.32 12.03
CA ARG A 77 7.46 9.66 13.37
C ARG A 77 7.95 8.37 14.02
N LYS A 78 9.24 8.33 14.39
CA LYS A 78 9.81 7.21 15.13
C LYS A 78 9.12 7.13 16.48
N GLN A 79 8.51 5.98 16.78
CA GLN A 79 8.02 5.72 18.12
C GLN A 79 9.25 5.50 19.01
N PRO A 80 9.36 6.22 20.15
CA PRO A 80 10.46 5.98 21.07
C PRO A 80 10.42 4.51 21.52
N PRO A 81 11.58 3.85 21.68
CA PRO A 81 11.60 2.50 22.20
C PRO A 81 10.91 2.49 23.58
N LEU A 82 10.17 1.42 23.87
CA LEU A 82 9.67 1.19 25.22
C LEU A 82 10.88 1.23 26.16
N SER A 83 11.01 2.32 26.92
CA SER A 83 12.07 2.41 27.89
C SER A 83 11.83 1.34 28.96
N ALA A 84 12.92 0.75 29.47
CA ALA A 84 12.87 -0.32 30.48
C ALA A 84 12.04 0.03 31.73
N ALA A 85 11.72 1.32 31.93
CA ALA A 85 10.84 1.81 32.99
C ALA A 85 9.36 1.43 32.81
N SER A 86 8.89 1.16 31.58
CA SER A 86 7.50 0.79 31.28
C SER A 86 7.29 -0.72 31.11
N ALA A 87 8.38 -1.46 30.90
CA ALA A 87 8.39 -2.92 31.01
C ALA A 87 8.37 -3.27 32.50
N GLY A 88 7.17 -3.26 33.10
CA GLY A 88 6.97 -3.71 34.48
C GLY A 88 7.76 -4.99 34.71
N ARG A 89 8.65 -4.98 35.72
CA ARG A 89 9.41 -6.15 36.14
C ARG A 89 8.43 -7.28 36.43
N ARG A 90 8.21 -8.18 35.46
CA ARG A 90 7.63 -9.50 35.71
C ARG A 90 8.68 -10.34 36.43
N SER A 91 8.96 -9.98 37.69
CA SER A 91 9.85 -10.72 38.59
C SER A 91 9.17 -11.94 39.21
N SER A 92 8.14 -12.49 38.55
CA SER A 92 7.41 -13.68 39.03
C SER A 92 7.11 -14.68 37.92
N TRP A 93 7.94 -14.74 36.87
CA TRP A 93 7.86 -15.90 35.98
C TRP A 93 8.46 -17.10 36.71
N PRO A 94 7.67 -18.16 37.01
CA PRO A 94 8.22 -19.35 37.61
C PRO A 94 9.24 -19.96 36.63
N PRO A 95 10.37 -20.49 37.12
CA PRO A 95 11.33 -21.16 36.25
C PRO A 95 10.61 -22.32 35.56
N CYS A 96 10.75 -22.40 34.23
CA CYS A 96 10.27 -23.53 33.45
C CYS A 96 10.79 -24.82 34.10
N ALA A 97 9.90 -25.55 34.76
CA ALA A 97 10.19 -26.87 35.30
C ALA A 97 10.51 -27.80 34.13
N ARG A 98 11.63 -28.51 34.28
CA ARG A 98 12.25 -29.40 33.30
C ARG A 98 11.54 -30.74 33.22
#